data_AF-A0A4V2E9B5-F1
#
_entry.id   AF-A0A4V2E9B5-F1
#
_cell.length_a   1.000
_cell.length_b   1.000
_cell.length_c   1.000
_cell.angle_alpha   90.00
_cell.angle_beta   90.00
_cell.angle_gamma   90.00
#
_symmetry.space_group_name_H-M   'P 1'
#
loop_
_entity.id
_entity.type
_entity.pdbx_description
1 polymer ?
#
loop_
_entity_poly.entity_id
_entity_poly.type
_entity_poly.pdbx_seq_one_letter_code
_entity_poly.pdbx_strand_id
1 'polypeptide(L)'
;MPNELKFEGDKKFFSAALDRADLIVHGRNSYEDQPNSPQRKRIIVTRKVPAIAADPANPKATLWNPAGASFETASAQAGVTSGTVAIIGGPSVFDMFMDRYDTFWLSQAPRVNLPDGEPCFPGVPARSPQQILASHGLKPGEPQILDANQGVTVTPWRRDTA
;
A
#
# COMPACT_ATOMS: atom_id res chain seq x y z
N MET A 1 7.14 -9.20 -5.47
CA MET A 1 6.89 -9.96 -4.22
C MET A 1 7.47 -11.37 -4.37
N PRO A 2 8.23 -11.89 -3.37
CA PRO A 2 8.71 -13.27 -3.35
C PRO A 2 7.57 -14.29 -3.47
N ASN A 3 7.83 -15.47 -4.03
CA ASN A 3 6.78 -16.47 -4.26
C ASN A 3 6.25 -17.07 -2.95
N GLU A 4 7.08 -17.09 -1.92
CA GLU A 4 6.79 -17.55 -0.56
C GLU A 4 5.71 -16.70 0.14
N LEU A 5 5.48 -15.47 -0.34
CA LEU A 5 4.44 -14.57 0.16
C LEU A 5 3.18 -14.55 -0.72
N LYS A 6 3.15 -15.32 -1.82
CA LYS A 6 1.99 -15.36 -2.72
C LYS A 6 0.98 -16.40 -2.24
N PHE A 7 0.00 -15.93 -1.49
CA PHE A 7 -1.13 -16.74 -1.03
C PHE A 7 -2.39 -16.37 -1.82
N GLU A 8 -3.15 -17.37 -2.27
CA GLU A 8 -4.36 -17.12 -3.09
C GLU A 8 -5.43 -16.35 -2.32
N GLY A 9 -5.60 -16.62 -1.02
CA GLY A 9 -6.52 -15.86 -0.16
C GLY A 9 -6.16 -14.38 -0.06
N ASP A 10 -4.87 -14.09 0.18
CA ASP A 10 -4.36 -12.73 0.26
C ASP A 10 -4.44 -12.00 -1.08
N LYS A 11 -4.07 -12.67 -2.18
CA LYS A 11 -4.20 -12.13 -3.53
C LYS A 11 -5.64 -11.73 -3.87
N LYS A 12 -6.63 -12.56 -3.51
CA LYS A 12 -8.06 -12.27 -3.73
C LYS A 12 -8.50 -11.06 -2.90
N PHE A 13 -8.13 -11.02 -1.62
CA PHE A 13 -8.42 -9.88 -0.74
C PHE A 13 -7.85 -8.58 -1.29
N PHE A 14 -6.56 -8.59 -1.65
CA PHE A 14 -5.86 -7.45 -2.23
C PHE A 14 -6.52 -6.99 -3.53
N SER A 15 -6.75 -7.91 -4.48
CA SER A 15 -7.34 -7.57 -5.78
C SER A 15 -8.73 -6.95 -5.63
N ALA A 16 -9.57 -7.53 -4.77
CA ALA A 16 -10.93 -7.02 -4.54
C ALA A 16 -10.94 -5.66 -3.81
N ALA A 17 -9.96 -5.38 -2.95
CA ALA A 17 -9.80 -4.07 -2.35
C ALA A 17 -9.42 -3.01 -3.41
N LEU A 18 -8.50 -3.35 -4.31
CA LEU A 18 -8.06 -2.43 -5.37
C LEU A 18 -9.10 -2.19 -6.46
N ASP A 19 -10.00 -3.14 -6.72
CA ASP A 19 -11.15 -2.94 -7.61
C ASP A 19 -12.11 -1.85 -7.12
N ARG A 20 -12.06 -1.53 -5.82
CA ARG A 20 -12.90 -0.52 -5.18
C ARG A 20 -12.16 0.80 -4.91
N ALA A 21 -10.85 0.86 -5.18
CA ALA A 21 -10.06 2.06 -4.96
C ALA A 21 -10.20 3.03 -6.14
N ASP A 22 -10.38 4.32 -5.84
CA ASP A 22 -10.42 5.38 -6.85
C ASP A 22 -9.02 5.77 -7.33
N LEU A 23 -8.02 5.57 -6.47
CA LEU A 23 -6.62 5.87 -6.74
C LEU A 23 -5.69 4.88 -6.03
N ILE A 24 -4.66 4.42 -6.73
CA ILE A 24 -3.58 3.60 -6.17
C ILE A 24 -2.31 4.42 -6.03
N VAL A 25 -1.57 4.27 -4.94
CA VAL A 25 -0.26 4.92 -4.75
C VAL A 25 0.79 3.87 -4.40
N HIS A 26 1.91 3.91 -5.11
CA HIS A 26 3.03 3.02 -4.84
C HIS A 26 4.38 3.60 -5.27
N GLY A 27 5.45 3.06 -4.71
CA GLY A 27 6.82 3.38 -5.14
C GLY A 27 7.15 2.72 -6.48
N ARG A 28 8.18 3.23 -7.16
CA ARG A 28 8.63 2.74 -8.48
C ARG A 28 8.89 1.22 -8.56
N ASN A 29 9.37 0.60 -7.47
CA ASN A 29 9.72 -0.83 -7.45
C ASN A 29 8.56 -1.71 -6.96
N SER A 30 7.46 -1.10 -6.56
CA SER A 30 6.21 -1.78 -6.24
C SER A 30 5.29 -1.69 -7.45
N TYR A 31 4.51 -2.73 -7.72
CA TYR A 31 3.58 -2.75 -8.83
C TYR A 31 2.54 -3.85 -8.63
N GLU A 32 1.49 -3.78 -9.43
CA GLU A 32 0.42 -4.77 -9.54
C GLU A 32 0.64 -5.63 -10.78
N ASP A 33 0.46 -6.94 -10.66
CA ASP A 33 0.57 -7.92 -11.76
C ASP A 33 -0.79 -8.47 -12.21
N GLN A 34 -1.90 -7.96 -11.68
CA GLN A 34 -3.23 -8.43 -12.04
C GLN A 34 -3.63 -7.98 -13.46
N PRO A 35 -4.43 -8.77 -14.20
CA PRO A 35 -4.83 -8.44 -15.58
C PRO A 35 -5.52 -7.07 -15.75
N ASN A 36 -6.24 -6.61 -14.73
CA ASN A 36 -6.94 -5.33 -14.73
C ASN A 36 -6.11 -4.17 -14.18
N SER A 37 -4.87 -4.41 -13.72
CA SER A 37 -3.94 -3.37 -13.27
C SER A 37 -3.90 -2.17 -14.24
N PRO A 38 -3.72 -2.34 -15.58
CA PRO A 38 -3.66 -1.22 -16.51
C PRO A 38 -4.91 -0.31 -16.55
N GLN A 39 -6.04 -0.76 -16.02
CA GLN A 39 -7.30 0.00 -16.02
C GLN A 39 -7.40 0.98 -14.84
N ARG A 40 -6.60 0.80 -13.78
CA ARG A 40 -6.67 1.56 -12.53
C ARG A 40 -5.82 2.83 -12.58
N LYS A 41 -6.38 3.95 -12.08
CA LYS A 41 -5.64 5.20 -11.89
C LYS A 41 -4.58 5.02 -10.81
N ARG A 42 -3.37 5.53 -11.04
CA ARG A 42 -2.27 5.40 -10.09
C ARG A 42 -1.35 6.59 -10.02
N ILE A 43 -0.72 6.74 -8.86
CA ILE A 43 0.44 7.59 -8.64
C ILE A 43 1.66 6.71 -8.36
N ILE A 44 2.74 6.96 -9.09
CA ILE A 44 4.04 6.34 -8.89
C ILE A 44 4.96 7.35 -8.21
N VAL A 45 5.31 7.08 -6.95
CA VAL A 45 6.21 7.92 -6.17
C VAL A 45 7.64 7.77 -6.70
N THR A 46 8.26 8.88 -7.10
CA THR A 46 9.58 8.92 -7.73
C THR A 46 10.28 10.25 -7.54
N ARG A 47 11.62 10.24 -7.57
CA ARG A 47 12.45 11.46 -7.58
C ARG A 47 12.89 11.87 -9.00
N LYS A 48 12.47 11.13 -10.03
CA LYS A 48 12.90 11.35 -11.43
C LYS A 48 12.25 12.57 -12.10
N VAL A 49 11.22 13.14 -11.47
CA VAL A 49 10.52 14.34 -11.95
C VAL A 49 10.62 15.43 -10.87
N PRO A 50 10.58 16.71 -11.23
CA PRO A 50 10.70 17.79 -10.24
C PRO A 50 9.51 17.83 -9.28
N ALA A 51 8.29 17.63 -9.79
CA ALA A 51 7.05 17.70 -9.01
C ALA A 51 6.02 16.65 -9.46
N ILE A 52 5.35 16.87 -10.59
CA ILE A 52 4.33 15.95 -11.14
C ILE A 52 4.53 15.84 -12.65
N ALA A 53 4.34 14.66 -13.22
CA ALA A 53 4.30 14.45 -14.67
C ALA A 53 3.37 13.28 -15.02
N ALA A 54 2.85 13.25 -16.25
CA ALA A 54 2.23 12.04 -16.77
C ALA A 54 3.29 10.94 -16.99
N ASP A 55 2.93 9.68 -16.77
CA ASP A 55 3.79 8.56 -17.16
C ASP A 55 3.74 8.37 -18.69
N PRO A 56 4.89 8.34 -19.39
CA PRO A 56 4.90 8.21 -20.85
C PRO A 56 4.48 6.82 -21.36
N ALA A 57 4.55 5.79 -20.52
CA ALA A 57 4.23 4.41 -20.87
C ALA A 57 2.85 3.96 -20.38
N ASN A 58 2.25 4.68 -19.43
CA ASN A 58 0.95 4.35 -18.88
C ASN A 58 0.05 5.59 -18.74
N PRO A 59 -0.99 5.76 -19.58
CA PRO A 59 -1.86 6.93 -19.54
C PRO A 59 -2.74 7.02 -18.29
N LYS A 60 -2.82 5.95 -17.48
CA LYS A 60 -3.51 5.96 -16.17
C LYS A 60 -2.56 6.23 -15.01
N ALA A 61 -1.27 6.46 -15.26
CA ALA A 61 -0.27 6.71 -14.23
C ALA A 61 0.21 8.15 -14.22
N THR A 62 0.34 8.70 -13.02
CA THR A 62 0.95 9.99 -12.72
C THR A 62 2.24 9.76 -11.94
N LEU A 63 3.35 10.32 -12.40
CA LEU A 63 4.61 10.34 -11.67
C LEU A 63 4.57 11.50 -10.66
N TRP A 64 4.92 11.23 -9.40
CA TRP A 64 4.89 12.23 -8.34
C TRP A 64 6.19 12.23 -7.51
N ASN A 65 6.77 13.41 -7.35
CA ASN A 65 7.85 13.69 -6.41
C ASN A 65 7.30 14.51 -5.24
N PRO A 66 7.25 13.94 -4.02
CA PRO A 66 6.72 14.64 -2.84
C PRO A 66 7.53 15.88 -2.44
N ALA A 67 8.78 16.01 -2.91
CA ALA A 67 9.60 17.21 -2.67
C ALA A 67 9.14 18.42 -3.49
N GLY A 68 8.40 18.21 -4.59
CA GLY A 68 8.01 19.29 -5.51
C GLY A 68 6.51 19.60 -5.56
N ALA A 69 5.65 18.72 -5.03
CA ALA A 69 4.21 18.96 -4.95
C ALA A 69 3.55 18.16 -3.83
N SER A 70 2.43 18.68 -3.33
CA SER A 70 1.57 17.97 -2.37
C SER A 70 0.93 16.72 -3.00
N PHE A 71 0.51 15.79 -2.14
CA PHE A 71 -0.27 14.63 -2.56
C PHE A 71 -1.59 15.06 -3.20
N GLU A 72 -2.26 16.07 -2.65
CA GLU A 72 -3.55 16.58 -3.12
C GLU A 72 -3.43 17.10 -4.56
N THR A 73 -2.36 17.83 -4.87
CA THR A 73 -2.08 18.30 -6.23
C THR A 73 -1.83 17.12 -7.17
N ALA A 74 -1.08 16.10 -6.74
CA ALA A 74 -0.83 14.92 -7.56
C ALA A 74 -2.10 14.09 -7.80
N SER A 75 -2.94 13.94 -6.77
CA SER A 75 -4.24 13.26 -6.84
C SER A 75 -5.20 13.98 -7.79
N ALA A 76 -5.28 15.31 -7.69
CA ALA A 76 -6.08 16.12 -8.61
C ALA A 76 -5.59 15.99 -10.07
N GLN A 77 -4.27 15.93 -10.31
CA GLN A 77 -3.70 15.68 -11.64
C GLN A 77 -4.01 14.27 -12.17
N ALA A 78 -4.07 13.26 -11.29
CA ALA A 78 -4.58 11.93 -11.64
C ALA A 78 -6.11 11.91 -11.87
N GLY A 79 -6.79 13.04 -11.69
CA GLY A 79 -8.23 13.19 -11.84
C GLY A 79 -9.02 12.53 -10.72
N VAL A 80 -8.49 12.51 -9.49
CA VAL A 80 -9.16 11.98 -8.29
C VAL A 80 -9.05 13.02 -7.17
N THR A 81 -10.18 13.59 -6.76
CA THR A 81 -10.23 14.61 -5.70
C THR A 81 -11.02 14.16 -4.48
N SER A 82 -11.68 13.00 -4.56
CA SER A 82 -12.47 12.37 -3.50
C SER A 82 -12.50 10.86 -3.70
N GLY A 83 -12.78 10.11 -2.65
CA GLY A 83 -12.92 8.65 -2.69
C GLY A 83 -11.82 7.92 -1.93
N THR A 84 -11.60 6.66 -2.26
CA THR A 84 -10.67 5.77 -1.56
C THR A 84 -9.31 5.75 -2.26
N VAL A 85 -8.26 6.04 -1.49
CA VAL A 85 -6.87 5.90 -1.94
C VAL A 85 -6.27 4.63 -1.34
N ALA A 86 -5.82 3.71 -2.18
CA ALA A 86 -5.11 2.51 -1.75
C ALA A 86 -3.59 2.73 -1.85
N ILE A 87 -2.91 2.74 -0.71
CA ILE A 87 -1.45 2.74 -0.65
C ILE A 87 -0.99 1.28 -0.68
N ILE A 88 -0.29 0.85 -1.73
CA ILE A 88 0.01 -0.59 -1.95
C ILE A 88 1.49 -0.92 -1.85
N GLY A 89 2.33 0.09 -1.62
CA GLY A 89 3.65 -0.15 -1.03
C GLY A 89 4.83 0.51 -1.71
N GLY A 90 5.97 -0.05 -1.33
CA GLY A 90 7.21 0.65 -1.06
C GLY A 90 7.22 0.98 0.44
N PRO A 91 8.13 0.45 1.26
CA PRO A 91 8.12 0.70 2.71
C PRO A 91 8.12 2.18 3.06
N SER A 92 8.88 2.99 2.32
CA SER A 92 8.89 4.45 2.46
C SER A 92 7.59 5.13 2.02
N VAL A 93 6.85 4.52 1.09
CA VAL A 93 5.53 5.02 0.68
C VAL A 93 4.50 4.69 1.74
N PHE A 94 4.55 3.51 2.37
CA PHE A 94 3.70 3.23 3.52
C PHE A 94 3.95 4.24 4.66
N ASP A 95 5.23 4.46 4.98
CA ASP A 95 5.64 5.40 6.03
C ASP A 95 5.14 6.82 5.78
N MET A 96 5.22 7.31 4.54
CA MET A 96 4.74 8.64 4.12
C MET A 96 3.27 8.92 4.47
N PHE A 97 2.42 7.89 4.53
CA PHE A 97 0.98 8.04 4.75
C PHE A 97 0.53 7.58 6.14
N MET A 98 1.45 7.27 7.08
CA MET A 98 1.11 6.73 8.40
C MET A 98 0.07 7.56 9.16
N ASP A 99 0.24 8.88 9.17
CA ASP A 99 -0.65 9.79 9.89
C ASP A 99 -1.95 10.08 9.13
N ARG A 100 -2.11 9.50 7.93
CA ARG A 100 -3.26 9.69 7.03
C ARG A 100 -4.11 8.44 6.82
N TYR A 101 -3.69 7.28 7.33
CA TYR A 101 -4.48 6.07 7.20
C TYR A 101 -5.75 6.15 8.05
N ASP A 102 -6.90 5.94 7.40
CA ASP A 102 -8.15 5.53 8.06
C ASP A 102 -8.04 4.06 8.49
N THR A 103 -7.48 3.22 7.60
CA THR A 103 -7.23 1.80 7.85
C THR A 103 -5.97 1.33 7.14
N PHE A 104 -5.10 0.63 7.86
CA PHE A 104 -4.02 -0.17 7.31
C PHE A 104 -4.36 -1.65 7.43
N TRP A 105 -4.34 -2.40 6.33
CA TRP A 105 -4.62 -3.84 6.33
C TRP A 105 -3.31 -4.62 6.42
N LEU A 106 -3.00 -5.18 7.59
CA LEU A 106 -1.77 -5.93 7.83
C LEU A 106 -2.01 -7.43 7.64
N SER A 107 -1.60 -7.97 6.50
CA SER A 107 -1.56 -9.41 6.25
C SER A 107 -0.32 -10.05 6.89
N GLN A 108 -0.49 -11.22 7.50
CA GLN A 108 0.59 -11.96 8.16
C GLN A 108 0.58 -13.44 7.75
N ALA A 109 1.75 -13.95 7.36
CA ALA A 109 1.98 -15.35 7.03
C ALA A 109 2.97 -15.96 8.05
N PRO A 110 2.49 -16.44 9.22
CA PRO A 110 3.35 -16.79 10.36
C PRO A 110 4.27 -17.99 10.13
N ARG A 111 4.04 -18.77 9.06
CA ARG A 111 4.85 -19.95 8.70
C ARG A 111 5.98 -19.64 7.72
N VAL A 112 6.09 -18.39 7.27
CA VAL A 112 7.11 -17.94 6.34
C VAL A 112 8.16 -17.13 7.09
N ASN A 113 9.43 -17.45 6.85
CA ASN A 113 10.56 -16.66 7.32
C ASN A 113 11.43 -16.27 6.12
N LEU A 114 11.73 -14.97 5.98
CA LEU A 114 12.56 -14.42 4.90
C LEU A 114 13.74 -13.67 5.54
N PRO A 115 14.90 -14.33 5.75
CA PRO A 115 16.05 -13.76 6.46
C PRO A 115 16.57 -12.43 5.89
N ASP A 116 16.40 -12.22 4.59
CA ASP A 116 16.82 -11.01 3.86
C ASP A 116 15.64 -10.33 3.16
N GLY A 117 14.43 -10.54 3.68
CA GLY A 117 13.22 -9.93 3.14
C GLY A 117 13.21 -8.41 3.33
N GLU A 118 12.63 -7.69 2.35
CA GLU A 118 12.36 -6.26 2.51
C GLU A 118 11.33 -6.07 3.64
N PRO A 119 11.64 -5.27 4.68
CA PRO A 119 10.70 -5.02 5.76
C PRO A 119 9.46 -4.27 5.27
N CYS A 120 8.30 -4.50 5.90
CA CYS A 120 7.06 -3.80 5.56
C CYS A 120 7.16 -2.28 5.81
N PHE A 121 7.85 -1.88 6.88
CA PHE A 121 8.06 -0.48 7.25
C PHE A 121 9.54 -0.22 7.58
N PRO A 122 10.01 1.03 7.42
CA PRO A 122 11.24 1.48 8.06
C PRO A 122 11.24 1.17 9.56
N GLY A 123 12.37 0.70 10.09
CA GLY A 123 12.52 0.38 11.52
C GLY A 123 12.17 -1.06 11.92
N VAL A 124 11.64 -1.88 11.01
CA VAL A 124 11.58 -3.34 11.21
C VAL A 124 12.98 -3.92 10.87
N PRO A 125 13.55 -4.83 11.69
CA PRO A 125 12.92 -5.59 12.77
C PRO A 125 13.08 -5.00 14.18
N ALA A 126 13.72 -3.84 14.35
CA ALA A 126 13.89 -3.23 15.68
C ALA A 126 12.56 -2.97 16.39
N ARG A 127 11.50 -2.73 15.60
CA ARG A 127 10.10 -2.72 16.04
C ARG A 127 9.30 -3.67 15.15
N SER A 128 8.24 -4.27 15.69
CA SER A 128 7.29 -5.01 14.87
C SER A 128 6.40 -4.07 14.04
N PRO A 129 5.83 -4.51 12.91
CA PRO A 129 4.85 -3.73 12.16
C PRO A 129 3.69 -3.23 13.03
N GLN A 130 3.22 -4.07 13.95
CA GLN A 130 2.17 -3.75 14.91
C GLN A 130 2.58 -2.62 15.86
N GLN A 131 3.81 -2.66 16.39
CA GLN A 131 4.33 -1.58 17.23
C GLN A 131 4.39 -0.26 16.48
N ILE A 132 4.82 -0.27 15.21
CA ILE A 132 4.89 0.92 14.37
C ILE A 132 3.48 1.50 14.15
N LEU A 133 2.53 0.68 13.71
CA LEU A 133 1.14 1.10 13.51
C LEU A 133 0.54 1.69 14.81
N ALA A 134 0.77 1.02 15.95
CA ALA A 134 0.31 1.51 17.24
C ALA A 134 0.90 2.87 17.63
N SER A 135 2.18 3.15 17.34
CA SER A 135 2.76 4.47 17.64
C SER A 135 2.20 5.60 16.78
N HIS A 136 1.62 5.29 15.63
CA HIS A 136 0.90 6.27 14.80
C HIS A 136 -0.59 6.39 15.20
N GLY A 137 -1.01 5.75 16.30
CA GLY A 137 -2.37 5.85 16.83
C GLY A 137 -3.38 4.92 16.16
N LEU A 138 -2.93 3.94 15.35
CA LEU A 138 -3.82 2.93 14.79
C LEU A 138 -4.04 1.80 15.80
N LYS A 139 -5.26 1.28 15.85
CA LYS A 139 -5.68 0.19 16.75
C LYS A 139 -6.06 -1.05 15.95
N PRO A 140 -5.68 -2.26 16.39
CA PRO A 140 -6.07 -3.48 15.71
C PRO A 140 -7.57 -3.75 15.94
N GLY A 141 -8.26 -4.16 14.88
CA GLY A 141 -9.58 -4.79 14.97
C GLY A 141 -9.47 -6.32 14.91
N GLU A 142 -10.62 -6.97 14.73
CA GLU A 142 -10.71 -8.43 14.59
C GLU A 142 -9.97 -8.93 13.34
N PRO A 143 -9.02 -9.88 13.48
CA PRO A 143 -8.36 -10.52 12.35
C PRO A 143 -9.33 -11.38 11.51
N GLN A 144 -9.10 -11.41 10.21
CA GLN A 144 -9.80 -12.28 9.26
C GLN A 144 -8.84 -13.34 8.73
N ILE A 145 -9.30 -14.59 8.60
CA ILE A 145 -8.52 -15.66 7.98
C ILE A 145 -8.61 -15.50 6.47
N LEU A 146 -7.45 -15.36 5.81
CA LEU A 146 -7.33 -15.32 4.35
C LEU A 146 -7.02 -16.71 3.78
N ASP A 147 -6.16 -17.47 4.45
CA ASP A 147 -5.83 -18.85 4.08
C ASP A 147 -5.65 -19.69 5.34
N ALA A 148 -6.65 -20.54 5.64
CA ALA A 148 -6.64 -21.38 6.83
C ALA A 148 -5.53 -22.45 6.78
N ASN A 149 -5.21 -22.98 5.59
CA ASN A 149 -4.21 -24.03 5.44
C ASN A 149 -2.81 -23.51 5.73
N GLN A 150 -2.53 -22.27 5.36
CA GLN A 150 -1.24 -21.61 5.57
C GLN A 150 -1.20 -20.74 6.84
N GLY A 151 -2.34 -20.56 7.51
CA GLY A 151 -2.47 -19.69 8.69
C GLY A 151 -2.34 -18.20 8.35
N VAL A 152 -2.64 -17.80 7.11
CA VAL A 152 -2.55 -16.41 6.68
C VAL A 152 -3.78 -15.65 7.17
N THR A 153 -3.53 -14.54 7.84
CA THR A 153 -4.57 -13.66 8.38
C THR A 153 -4.35 -12.23 7.90
N VAL A 154 -5.40 -11.42 7.92
CA VAL A 154 -5.31 -9.97 7.77
C VAL A 154 -5.96 -9.30 8.97
N THR A 155 -5.25 -8.34 9.57
CA THR A 155 -5.77 -7.54 10.68
C THR A 155 -5.98 -6.10 10.19
N PRO A 156 -7.19 -5.53 10.30
CA PRO A 156 -7.40 -4.11 10.07
C PRO A 156 -6.86 -3.30 11.24
N TRP A 157 -6.00 -2.33 10.95
CA TRP A 157 -5.50 -1.33 11.89
C TRP A 157 -6.17 -0.01 11.59
N ARG A 158 -7.04 0.47 12.48
CA ARG A 158 -7.90 1.62 12.23
C ARG A 158 -7.52 2.81 13.09
N ARG A 159 -7.64 4.00 12.52
CA ARG A 159 -7.60 5.24 13.28
C ARG A 159 -9.01 5.51 13.80
N ASP A 160 -9.13 5.86 15.07
CA ASP A 160 -10.41 6.35 15.60
C ASP A 160 -10.71 7.68 14.89
N THR A 161 -11.72 7.69 14.03
CA THR A 161 -12.24 8.93 13.46
C THR A 161 -13.02 9.64 14.57
N ALA A 162 -12.45 10.72 15.11
CA ALA A 162 -13.18 11.65 15.96
C ALA A 162 -14.23 12.42 15.16
#